data_AF-A0A0M9EQ34-F1
#
_entry.id   AF-A0A0M9EQ34-F1
#
_cell.length_a   1.000
_cell.length_b   1.000
_cell.length_c   1.000
_cell.angle_alpha   90.00
_cell.angle_beta   90.00
_cell.angle_gamma   90.00
#
_symmetry.space_group_name_H-M   'P 1'
#
loop_
_entity.id
_entity.type
_entity.pdbx_description
1 polymer ?
#
loop_
_entity_poly.entity_id
_entity_poly.type
_entity_poly.pdbx_seq_one_letter_code
_entity_poly.pdbx_strand_id
1 'polypeptide(L)'
;MLKSSLLPLSRQARRPVTSVISCLPVRSINGFHNSRRNQQKESQGRNHHESQSNRPVLLASTLSITATTVAGGILLSLLGYSSREDGTDSHYATRKQMELAVEEIRQSLGEDAVSIEDEILHSHGYSDWSTINIDRLPVAVTFPASTKEVATIARICHKRRVPMIPYSGGSSVEGHFSAPFGGVSVDFVNMNQILQVHADDLNVVVQPSVPWMDLNEQIKDTGLFFPIDPGPSV
;
A
#
# COMPACT_ATOMS: atom_id res chain seq x y z
N MET A 1 62.51 6.22 24.19
CA MET A 1 62.97 5.09 25.04
C MET A 1 61.88 4.92 26.09
N LEU A 2 61.09 3.86 26.27
CA LEU A 2 61.14 2.41 26.00
C LEU A 2 59.73 1.98 25.48
N LYS A 3 59.57 1.22 24.39
CA LYS A 3 59.54 -0.26 24.25
C LYS A 3 58.54 -1.04 25.15
N SER A 4 57.72 -1.83 24.43
CA SER A 4 56.94 -3.02 24.82
C SER A 4 55.52 -2.76 25.38
N SER A 5 54.49 -3.52 25.02
CA SER A 5 54.47 -4.92 24.57
C SER A 5 53.31 -5.20 23.59
N LEU A 6 53.63 -5.98 22.56
CA LEU A 6 52.72 -6.80 21.77
C LEU A 6 52.51 -8.12 22.54
N LEU A 7 51.26 -8.59 22.65
CA LEU A 7 50.94 -10.03 22.66
C LEU A 7 49.55 -10.27 22.02
N PRO A 8 49.32 -11.47 21.43
CA PRO A 8 48.40 -11.66 20.32
C PRO A 8 47.29 -12.70 20.63
N LEU A 9 46.49 -12.98 19.59
CA LEU A 9 45.68 -14.19 19.38
C LEU A 9 44.37 -14.35 20.18
N SER A 10 43.27 -14.19 19.43
CA SER A 10 42.22 -15.20 19.43
C SER A 10 41.61 -15.30 18.03
N ARG A 11 42.03 -16.34 17.29
CA ARG A 11 41.35 -16.84 16.09
C ARG A 11 39.99 -17.36 16.55
N GLN A 12 38.91 -16.63 16.28
CA GLN A 12 37.57 -17.22 16.34
C GLN A 12 37.22 -17.83 15.00
N ALA A 13 36.90 -19.12 15.08
CA ALA A 13 36.71 -20.05 13.99
C ALA A 13 35.52 -19.67 13.10
N ARG A 14 35.76 -19.74 11.79
CA ARG A 14 34.72 -19.80 10.76
C ARG A 14 33.83 -21.01 11.02
N ARG A 15 32.51 -20.80 11.16
CA ARG A 15 31.53 -21.88 11.12
C ARG A 15 31.00 -21.98 9.68
N PRO A 16 30.86 -23.20 9.13
CA PRO A 16 30.42 -23.40 7.75
C PRO A 16 28.94 -23.09 7.58
N VAL A 17 28.63 -22.44 6.46
CA VAL A 17 27.29 -22.20 5.94
C VAL A 17 26.78 -23.51 5.35
N THR A 18 25.82 -24.16 6.01
CA THR A 18 25.01 -25.22 5.38
C THR A 18 23.74 -24.60 4.83
N SER A 19 23.78 -24.33 3.53
CA SER A 19 22.61 -24.07 2.68
C SER A 19 21.80 -25.36 2.55
N VAL A 20 20.53 -25.32 2.96
CA VAL A 20 19.56 -26.37 2.63
C VAL A 20 18.49 -25.73 1.77
N ILE A 21 18.71 -25.77 0.46
CA ILE A 21 17.70 -25.47 -0.56
C ILE A 21 16.75 -26.67 -0.59
N SER A 22 15.53 -26.47 -0.11
CA SER A 22 14.44 -27.44 -0.32
C SER A 22 13.66 -27.03 -1.58
N CYS A 23 13.90 -27.76 -2.67
CA CYS A 23 13.11 -27.68 -3.89
C CYS A 23 11.73 -28.30 -3.62
N LEU A 24 10.69 -27.47 -3.54
CA LEU A 24 9.30 -27.93 -3.61
C LEU A 24 8.82 -27.95 -5.07
N PRO A 25 8.08 -28.98 -5.49
CA PRO A 25 7.64 -29.11 -6.88
C PRO A 25 6.51 -28.13 -7.21
N VAL A 26 6.72 -27.36 -8.28
CA VAL A 26 5.70 -26.53 -8.94
C VAL A 26 4.70 -27.45 -9.64
N ARG A 27 3.45 -27.46 -9.16
CA ARG A 27 2.32 -28.09 -9.88
C ARG A 27 1.84 -27.14 -10.97
N SER A 28 2.01 -27.59 -12.21
CA SER A 28 1.38 -27.02 -13.41
C SER A 28 -0.14 -27.23 -13.33
N ILE A 29 -0.92 -26.16 -13.51
CA ILE A 29 -2.36 -26.23 -13.77
C ILE A 29 -2.57 -25.56 -15.12
N ASN A 30 -2.61 -26.39 -16.17
CA ASN A 30 -3.11 -25.99 -17.48
C ASN A 30 -4.62 -26.18 -17.53
N GLY A 31 -5.29 -25.19 -18.11
CA GLY A 31 -6.52 -25.38 -18.87
C GLY A 31 -7.80 -24.93 -18.18
N PHE A 32 -8.28 -23.74 -18.54
CA PHE A 32 -9.70 -23.56 -18.83
C PHE A 32 -9.87 -22.54 -19.96
N HIS A 33 -10.05 -23.08 -21.16
CA HIS A 33 -10.70 -22.43 -22.29
C HIS A 33 -12.16 -22.17 -21.91
N ASN A 34 -12.68 -20.96 -22.12
CA ASN A 34 -14.09 -20.83 -22.41
C ASN A 34 -14.36 -19.70 -23.42
N SER A 35 -14.74 -20.13 -24.61
CA SER A 35 -15.25 -19.34 -25.71
C SER A 35 -16.76 -19.35 -25.64
N ARG A 36 -17.41 -18.20 -25.45
CA ARG A 36 -18.84 -17.99 -25.73
C ARG A 36 -19.03 -16.58 -26.28
N ARG A 37 -19.01 -16.43 -27.60
CA ARG A 37 -20.19 -16.34 -28.49
C ARG A 37 -21.16 -15.22 -28.09
N ASN A 38 -20.99 -14.10 -28.78
CA ASN A 38 -22.05 -13.15 -29.12
C ASN A 38 -23.26 -13.88 -29.70
N GLN A 39 -24.46 -13.54 -29.23
CA GLN A 39 -25.68 -13.66 -30.02
C GLN A 39 -26.31 -12.28 -30.16
N GLN A 40 -26.31 -11.81 -31.40
CA GLN A 40 -27.21 -10.80 -31.93
C GLN A 40 -28.67 -11.19 -31.64
N LYS A 41 -29.47 -10.21 -31.24
CA LYS A 41 -30.88 -10.15 -31.63
C LYS A 41 -31.11 -8.84 -32.36
N GLU A 42 -31.09 -8.93 -33.69
CA GLU A 42 -31.77 -8.00 -34.57
C GLU A 42 -33.27 -8.29 -34.52
N SER A 43 -34.08 -7.23 -34.44
CA SER A 43 -35.44 -7.23 -34.97
C SER A 43 -35.70 -5.87 -35.60
N GLN A 44 -35.72 -5.86 -36.93
CA GLN A 44 -36.21 -4.78 -37.78
C GLN A 44 -37.71 -4.54 -37.58
N GLY A 45 -38.18 -3.31 -37.81
CA GLY A 45 -39.58 -3.10 -38.17
C GLY A 45 -40.18 -1.70 -38.09
N ARG A 46 -39.91 -0.88 -39.12
CA ARG A 46 -40.80 0.12 -39.76
C ARG A 46 -41.15 1.46 -39.07
N ASN A 47 -40.80 2.52 -39.79
CA ASN A 47 -41.33 3.89 -39.70
C ASN A 47 -42.76 4.01 -40.25
N HIS A 48 -43.55 4.95 -39.73
CA HIS A 48 -44.41 5.85 -40.53
C HIS A 48 -44.87 7.10 -39.74
N HIS A 49 -44.55 8.26 -40.33
CA HIS A 49 -45.25 9.56 -40.45
C HIS A 49 -46.27 10.10 -39.41
N GLU A 50 -46.03 11.38 -39.08
CA GLU A 50 -46.95 12.54 -38.95
C GLU A 50 -48.34 12.37 -38.34
N SER A 51 -48.65 13.20 -37.33
CA SER A 51 -49.67 14.25 -37.47
C SER A 51 -49.65 15.24 -36.30
N GLN A 52 -49.48 16.52 -36.62
CA GLN A 52 -49.83 17.66 -35.75
C GLN A 52 -51.35 17.76 -35.61
N SER A 53 -51.85 17.99 -34.39
CA SER A 53 -53.17 18.58 -34.21
C SER A 53 -53.28 19.32 -32.87
N ASN A 54 -53.50 20.62 -32.98
CA ASN A 54 -53.80 21.58 -31.93
C ASN A 54 -55.11 21.25 -31.18
N ARG A 55 -55.19 21.59 -29.87
CA ARG A 55 -56.21 22.51 -29.27
C ARG A 55 -56.11 22.60 -27.72
N PRO A 56 -56.73 23.62 -27.07
CA PRO A 56 -56.04 24.47 -26.10
C PRO A 56 -56.43 24.31 -24.63
N VAL A 57 -55.54 24.83 -23.78
CA VAL A 57 -55.70 25.50 -22.47
C VAL A 57 -57.05 25.40 -21.76
N LEU A 58 -57.03 24.87 -20.51
CA LEU A 58 -57.87 25.33 -19.40
C LEU A 58 -57.06 25.40 -18.09
N LEU A 59 -57.20 26.55 -17.43
CA LEU A 59 -56.66 26.98 -16.14
C LEU A 59 -57.21 26.18 -14.95
N ALA A 60 -56.37 26.00 -13.92
CA ALA A 60 -56.66 25.92 -12.47
C ALA A 60 -55.62 24.95 -11.83
N SER A 61 -55.00 25.15 -10.68
CA SER A 61 -54.99 26.18 -9.63
C SER A 61 -53.96 25.65 -8.62
N THR A 62 -53.11 26.53 -8.10
CA THR A 62 -52.15 26.30 -7.02
C THR A 62 -52.82 25.70 -5.78
N LEU A 63 -52.24 24.65 -5.17
CA LEU A 63 -52.28 24.38 -3.72
C LEU A 63 -51.35 23.21 -3.32
N SER A 64 -50.47 23.48 -2.35
CA SER A 64 -49.84 22.55 -1.38
C SER A 64 -48.59 21.73 -1.79
N ILE A 65 -47.41 22.37 -1.79
CA ILE A 65 -46.10 21.71 -1.64
C ILE A 65 -45.57 21.93 -0.22
N THR A 66 -46.13 21.26 0.79
CA THR A 66 -45.54 21.25 2.15
C THR A 66 -46.01 20.03 2.94
N ALA A 67 -45.54 18.81 2.63
CA ALA A 67 -45.67 17.68 3.57
C ALA A 67 -44.87 16.39 3.23
N THR A 68 -43.95 16.37 2.27
CA THR A 68 -43.32 15.09 1.83
C THR A 68 -41.83 14.93 2.14
N THR A 69 -41.17 15.90 2.79
CA THR A 69 -39.72 15.79 3.06
C THR A 69 -39.36 15.03 4.33
N VAL A 70 -40.24 14.97 5.34
CA VAL A 70 -39.95 14.27 6.62
C VAL A 70 -40.28 12.76 6.53
N ALA A 71 -41.25 12.38 5.70
CA ALA A 71 -41.63 10.98 5.53
C ALA A 71 -40.55 10.16 4.80
N GLY A 72 -39.75 10.78 3.92
CA GLY A 72 -38.70 10.08 3.17
C GLY A 72 -37.56 9.55 4.06
N GLY A 73 -37.08 10.35 5.02
CA GLY A 73 -35.97 9.96 5.90
C GLY A 73 -36.34 8.86 6.91
N ILE A 74 -37.58 8.93 7.43
CA ILE A 74 -38.09 7.92 8.38
C ILE A 74 -38.46 6.63 7.63
N LEU A 75 -39.02 6.72 6.42
CA LEU A 75 -39.31 5.56 5.57
C LEU A 75 -38.03 4.85 5.09
N LEU A 76 -36.95 5.59 4.79
CA LEU A 76 -35.66 5.00 4.41
C LEU A 76 -34.99 4.26 5.59
N SER A 77 -35.22 4.73 6.81
CA SER A 77 -34.74 4.09 8.04
C SER A 77 -35.55 2.83 8.39
N LEU A 78 -36.88 2.85 8.16
CA LEU A 78 -37.77 1.71 8.40
C LEU A 78 -37.70 0.63 7.31
N LEU A 79 -37.32 1.00 6.07
CA LEU A 79 -37.14 0.06 4.97
C LEU A 79 -35.78 -0.66 5.00
N GLY A 80 -34.99 -0.49 6.06
CA GLY A 80 -33.71 -1.19 6.18
C GLY A 80 -32.80 -0.89 5.00
N TYR A 81 -32.57 0.40 4.71
CA TYR A 81 -31.45 0.83 3.87
C TYR A 81 -30.14 0.46 4.58
N SER A 82 -29.81 -0.83 4.53
CA SER A 82 -28.46 -1.30 4.76
C SER A 82 -27.63 -0.61 3.71
N SER A 83 -26.74 0.29 4.15
CA SER A 83 -25.61 0.73 3.36
C SER A 83 -25.03 -0.52 2.71
N ARG A 84 -25.13 -0.57 1.39
CA ARG A 84 -24.56 -1.64 0.60
C ARG A 84 -23.07 -1.56 0.90
N GLU A 85 -22.55 -2.46 1.73
CA GLU A 85 -21.11 -2.70 1.77
C GLU A 85 -20.76 -2.98 0.32
N ASP A 86 -20.01 -2.06 -0.28
CA ASP A 86 -19.52 -2.22 -1.64
C ASP A 86 -18.47 -3.32 -1.55
N GLY A 87 -18.97 -4.55 -1.53
CA GLY A 87 -18.25 -5.80 -1.58
C GLY A 87 -17.62 -5.89 -2.95
N THR A 88 -16.60 -5.07 -3.18
CA THR A 88 -15.44 -5.57 -3.91
C THR A 88 -15.03 -6.82 -3.16
N ASP A 89 -15.02 -7.95 -3.87
CA ASP A 89 -14.65 -9.27 -3.38
C ASP A 89 -13.14 -9.28 -3.07
N SER A 90 -12.74 -8.42 -2.13
CA SER A 90 -11.36 -8.18 -1.74
C SER A 90 -10.94 -9.36 -0.89
N HIS A 91 -9.88 -10.05 -1.31
CA HIS A 91 -9.27 -11.13 -0.55
C HIS A 91 -8.67 -10.64 0.80
N TYR A 92 -8.64 -9.32 1.04
CA TYR A 92 -8.06 -8.69 2.21
C TYR A 92 -9.03 -8.51 3.37
N ALA A 93 -8.47 -8.35 4.56
CA ALA A 93 -9.19 -8.07 5.80
C ALA A 93 -10.11 -6.83 5.71
N THR A 94 -11.19 -6.84 6.49
CA THR A 94 -12.00 -5.63 6.71
C THR A 94 -11.24 -4.61 7.56
N ARG A 95 -11.63 -3.33 7.55
CA ARG A 95 -10.98 -2.28 8.35
C ARG A 95 -10.85 -2.67 9.84
N LYS A 96 -11.92 -3.19 10.43
CA LYS A 96 -11.92 -3.66 11.83
C LYS A 96 -10.91 -4.80 12.06
N GLN A 97 -10.76 -5.71 11.10
CA GLN A 97 -9.76 -6.77 11.19
C GLN A 97 -8.32 -6.25 11.02
N MET A 98 -8.13 -5.20 10.21
CA MET A 98 -6.85 -4.51 10.10
C MET A 98 -6.48 -3.78 11.40
N GLU A 99 -7.42 -3.11 12.05
CA GLU A 99 -7.20 -2.48 13.37
C GLU A 99 -6.75 -3.50 14.43
N LEU A 100 -7.31 -4.72 14.40
CA LEU A 100 -6.82 -5.81 15.25
C LEU A 100 -5.37 -6.21 14.91
N ALA A 101 -4.98 -6.18 13.63
CA ALA A 101 -3.60 -6.40 13.17
C ALA A 101 -2.64 -5.35 13.73
N VAL A 102 -3.04 -4.08 13.63
CA VAL A 102 -2.29 -2.94 14.17
C VAL A 102 -2.05 -3.12 15.67
N GLU A 103 -3.06 -3.57 16.43
CA GLU A 103 -2.91 -3.83 17.86
C GLU A 103 -1.92 -4.97 18.18
N GLU A 104 -1.95 -6.08 17.42
CA GLU A 104 -0.95 -7.16 17.60
C GLU A 104 0.47 -6.70 17.24
N ILE A 105 0.61 -5.77 16.29
CA ILE A 105 1.88 -5.16 15.93
C ILE A 105 2.37 -4.26 17.08
N ARG A 106 1.53 -3.37 17.63
CA ARG A 106 1.83 -2.52 18.80
C ARG A 106 2.27 -3.36 19.99
N GLN A 107 1.56 -4.44 20.29
CA GLN A 107 1.92 -5.36 21.37
C GLN A 107 3.26 -6.07 21.16
N SER A 108 3.64 -6.34 19.90
CA SER A 108 4.87 -7.07 19.57
C SER A 108 6.11 -6.17 19.52
N LEU A 109 5.96 -4.91 19.12
CA LEU A 109 7.06 -3.99 18.80
C LEU A 109 7.16 -2.81 19.77
N GLY A 110 6.10 -2.52 20.52
CA GLY A 110 5.96 -1.32 21.32
C GLY A 110 5.06 -0.27 20.66
N GLU A 111 4.60 0.67 21.47
CA GLU A 111 3.70 1.74 21.06
C GLU A 111 4.35 2.69 20.04
N ASP A 112 5.61 3.06 20.27
CA ASP A 112 6.34 4.02 19.44
C ASP A 112 6.62 3.50 18.02
N ALA A 113 6.50 2.19 17.79
CA ALA A 113 6.71 1.58 16.49
C ALA A 113 5.52 1.74 15.52
N VAL A 114 4.40 2.31 15.97
CA VAL A 114 3.14 2.39 15.20
C VAL A 114 2.49 3.76 15.39
N SER A 115 2.19 4.45 14.28
CA SER A 115 1.36 5.64 14.27
C SER A 115 0.02 5.40 13.57
N ILE A 116 -1.02 6.04 14.11
CA ILE A 116 -2.38 6.10 13.56
C ILE A 116 -2.86 7.55 13.42
N GLU A 117 -1.93 8.51 13.48
CA GLU A 117 -2.23 9.94 13.40
C GLU A 117 -2.61 10.32 11.96
N ASP A 118 -3.69 11.10 11.79
CA ASP A 118 -4.24 11.41 10.47
C ASP A 118 -3.22 12.04 9.50
N GLU A 119 -2.33 12.92 10.00
CA GLU A 119 -1.27 13.55 9.20
C GLU A 119 -0.22 12.53 8.72
N ILE A 120 0.13 11.57 9.58
CA ILE A 120 1.05 10.49 9.24
C ILE A 120 0.40 9.53 8.24
N LEU A 121 -0.87 9.16 8.44
CA LEU A 121 -1.61 8.33 7.49
C LEU A 121 -1.72 9.01 6.11
N HIS A 122 -1.95 10.32 6.08
CA HIS A 122 -2.06 11.10 4.85
C HIS A 122 -0.73 11.14 4.08
N SER A 123 0.37 11.52 4.73
CA SER A 123 1.72 11.55 4.11
C SER A 123 2.19 10.18 3.59
N HIS A 124 1.62 9.08 4.10
CA HIS A 124 1.96 7.71 3.71
C HIS A 124 0.93 7.04 2.77
N GLY A 125 -0.08 7.79 2.30
CA GLY A 125 -1.06 7.29 1.33
C GLY A 125 -1.33 8.26 0.16
N TYR A 126 -0.85 9.49 0.26
CA TYR A 126 -1.11 10.59 -0.67
C TYR A 126 0.18 11.37 -0.99
N SER A 127 0.29 11.89 -2.22
CA SER A 127 1.38 12.78 -2.66
C SER A 127 0.85 13.95 -3.47
N ASP A 128 1.19 15.19 -3.10
CA ASP A 128 0.88 16.37 -3.92
C ASP A 128 1.55 16.34 -5.30
N TRP A 129 2.59 15.51 -5.46
CA TRP A 129 3.32 15.34 -6.71
C TRP A 129 2.73 14.26 -7.62
N SER A 130 1.70 13.54 -7.16
CA SER A 130 1.02 12.50 -7.94
C SER A 130 -0.31 12.98 -8.49
N THR A 131 -0.58 12.65 -9.75
CA THR A 131 -1.90 12.87 -10.38
C THR A 131 -2.84 11.68 -10.20
N ILE A 132 -2.39 10.60 -9.57
CA ILE A 132 -3.13 9.34 -9.44
C ILE A 132 -3.45 8.96 -7.99
N ASN A 133 -3.54 9.96 -7.11
CA ASN A 133 -3.94 9.75 -5.73
C ASN A 133 -5.31 9.08 -5.63
N ILE A 134 -5.47 8.30 -4.57
CA ILE A 134 -6.72 7.65 -4.20
C ILE A 134 -7.17 8.18 -2.84
N ASP A 135 -8.47 8.16 -2.58
CA ASP A 135 -9.02 8.69 -1.34
C ASP A 135 -8.73 7.80 -0.11
N ARG A 136 -8.36 6.53 -0.33
CA ARG A 136 -8.14 5.56 0.74
C ARG A 136 -6.70 5.60 1.24
N LEU A 137 -6.57 5.83 2.55
CA LEU A 137 -5.31 5.85 3.29
C LEU A 137 -5.02 4.50 3.98
N PRO A 138 -3.76 4.22 4.38
CA PRO A 138 -3.44 3.11 5.27
C PRO A 138 -4.17 3.26 6.62
N VAL A 139 -4.37 2.15 7.35
CA VAL A 139 -4.97 2.18 8.70
C VAL A 139 -3.95 2.47 9.80
N ALA A 140 -2.67 2.29 9.51
CA ALA A 140 -1.54 2.59 10.39
C ALA A 140 -0.26 2.69 9.58
N VAL A 141 0.73 3.40 10.12
CA VAL A 141 2.12 3.39 9.68
C VAL A 141 2.97 2.75 10.76
N THR A 142 3.90 1.87 10.37
CA THR A 142 4.85 1.23 11.28
C THR A 142 6.27 1.65 10.94
N PHE A 143 7.12 1.83 11.96
CA PHE A 143 8.50 2.33 11.82
C PHE A 143 9.53 1.32 12.34
N PRO A 144 9.66 0.13 11.71
CA PRO A 144 10.60 -0.89 12.17
C PRO A 144 12.05 -0.40 12.08
N ALA A 145 12.87 -0.79 13.06
CA ALA A 145 14.30 -0.47 13.13
C ALA A 145 15.20 -1.68 12.77
N SER A 146 14.61 -2.84 12.49
CA SER A 146 15.39 -4.03 12.12
C SER A 146 14.64 -5.03 11.23
N THR A 147 15.39 -5.88 10.54
CA THR A 147 14.83 -6.99 9.74
C THR A 147 13.93 -7.92 10.56
N LYS A 148 14.22 -8.11 11.86
CA LYS A 148 13.40 -8.94 12.75
C LYS A 148 12.03 -8.34 13.00
N GLU A 149 11.95 -7.02 13.13
CA GLU A 149 10.71 -6.28 13.30
C GLU A 149 9.88 -6.30 12.02
N VAL A 150 10.51 -6.03 10.87
CA VAL A 150 9.87 -6.18 9.55
C VAL A 150 9.29 -7.58 9.37
N ALA A 151 10.05 -8.63 9.70
CA ALA A 151 9.57 -10.01 9.61
C ALA A 151 8.38 -10.29 10.57
N THR A 152 8.33 -9.63 11.72
CA THR A 152 7.23 -9.71 12.66
C THR A 152 5.96 -9.06 12.10
N ILE A 153 6.08 -7.85 11.55
CA ILE A 153 5.00 -7.14 10.85
C ILE A 153 4.47 -7.99 9.70
N ALA A 154 5.36 -8.47 8.81
CA ALA A 154 5.00 -9.27 7.66
C ALA A 154 4.24 -10.56 8.05
N ARG A 155 4.67 -11.24 9.11
CA ARG A 155 4.00 -12.44 9.62
C ARG A 155 2.59 -12.14 10.15
N ILE A 156 2.41 -11.04 10.87
CA ILE A 156 1.09 -10.62 11.40
C ILE A 156 0.17 -10.23 10.23
N CYS A 157 0.65 -9.39 9.31
CA CYS A 157 -0.11 -8.97 8.13
C CYS A 157 -0.52 -10.16 7.26
N HIS A 158 0.40 -11.10 7.00
CA HIS A 158 0.10 -12.32 6.24
C HIS A 158 -0.98 -13.18 6.92
N LYS A 159 -0.81 -13.46 8.22
CA LYS A 159 -1.78 -14.26 9.01
C LYS A 159 -3.19 -13.66 8.97
N ARG A 160 -3.30 -12.33 8.98
CA ARG A 160 -4.57 -11.61 9.00
C ARG A 160 -5.05 -11.14 7.64
N ARG A 161 -4.33 -11.44 6.54
CA ARG A 161 -4.63 -10.94 5.18
C ARG A 161 -4.71 -9.41 5.12
N VAL A 162 -3.81 -8.72 5.80
CA VAL A 162 -3.68 -7.26 5.76
C VAL A 162 -2.64 -6.89 4.69
N PRO A 163 -2.96 -5.99 3.74
CA PRO A 163 -1.98 -5.47 2.80
C PRO A 163 -0.83 -4.80 3.54
N MET A 164 0.39 -5.02 3.06
CA MET A 164 1.61 -4.38 3.57
C MET A 164 2.17 -3.50 2.46
N ILE A 165 2.30 -2.21 2.75
CA ILE A 165 2.68 -1.19 1.78
C ILE A 165 4.07 -0.67 2.16
N PRO A 166 5.14 -0.98 1.40
CA PRO A 166 6.46 -0.47 1.72
C PRO A 166 6.53 1.04 1.46
N TYR A 167 7.16 1.78 2.37
CA TYR A 167 7.33 3.23 2.28
C TYR A 167 8.75 3.65 2.70
N SER A 168 9.25 4.72 2.10
CA SER A 168 10.50 5.38 2.50
C SER A 168 10.44 6.86 2.05
N GLY A 169 11.27 7.32 1.12
CA GLY A 169 11.32 8.74 0.75
C GLY A 169 10.08 9.34 0.07
N GLY A 170 8.97 8.60 -0.09
CA GLY A 170 7.68 9.15 -0.57
C GLY A 170 7.68 9.78 -1.98
N SER A 171 8.76 9.66 -2.75
CA SER A 171 8.97 10.43 -3.99
C SER A 171 8.25 9.88 -5.23
N SER A 172 7.53 8.76 -5.11
CA SER A 172 6.80 8.17 -6.24
C SER A 172 5.66 9.08 -6.69
N VAL A 173 5.66 9.44 -7.98
CA VAL A 173 4.56 10.17 -8.64
C VAL A 173 3.47 9.24 -9.19
N GLU A 174 3.74 7.94 -9.26
CA GLU A 174 2.85 6.92 -9.84
C GLU A 174 2.10 6.09 -8.78
N GLY A 175 1.89 6.63 -7.57
CA GLY A 175 1.02 6.00 -6.56
C GLY A 175 1.51 4.64 -6.02
N HIS A 176 2.81 4.32 -6.12
CA HIS A 176 3.35 3.04 -5.66
C HIS A 176 3.15 2.75 -4.16
N PHE A 177 2.98 3.80 -3.35
CA PHE A 177 2.69 3.68 -1.91
C PHE A 177 1.23 3.95 -1.55
N SER A 178 0.34 4.07 -2.54
CA SER A 178 -1.08 4.23 -2.29
C SER A 178 -1.69 2.99 -1.62
N ALA A 179 -2.76 3.18 -0.84
CA ALA A 179 -3.43 2.13 -0.07
C ALA A 179 -4.85 1.79 -0.58
N PRO A 180 -5.03 1.27 -1.81
CA PRO A 180 -6.35 1.04 -2.42
C PRO A 180 -7.22 0.07 -1.63
N PHE A 181 -6.62 -0.77 -0.79
CA PHE A 181 -7.32 -1.70 0.09
C PHE A 181 -7.15 -1.37 1.58
N GLY A 182 -6.64 -0.17 1.91
CA GLY A 182 -6.14 0.14 3.24
C GLY A 182 -4.87 -0.67 3.52
N GLY A 183 -4.71 -1.15 4.74
CA GLY A 183 -3.56 -1.95 5.15
C GLY A 183 -2.58 -1.16 6.01
N VAL A 184 -1.37 -1.70 6.17
CA VAL A 184 -0.33 -1.13 7.01
C VAL A 184 0.80 -0.63 6.12
N SER A 185 1.10 0.67 6.22
CA SER A 185 2.31 1.25 5.62
C SER A 185 3.52 0.92 6.50
N VAL A 186 4.60 0.43 5.90
CA VAL A 186 5.84 0.07 6.58
C VAL A 186 6.91 1.04 6.14
N ASP A 187 7.13 2.05 6.95
CA ASP A 187 8.14 3.08 6.71
C ASP A 187 9.50 2.62 7.25
N PHE A 188 10.45 2.49 6.35
CA PHE A 188 11.82 2.07 6.66
C PHE A 188 12.72 3.21 7.13
N VAL A 189 12.20 4.41 7.42
CA VAL A 189 12.99 5.58 7.86
C VAL A 189 14.02 5.29 8.96
N ASN A 190 13.71 4.38 9.89
CA ASN A 190 14.62 3.93 10.97
C ASN A 190 15.68 2.91 10.52
N MET A 191 15.71 2.53 9.25
CA MET A 191 16.63 1.59 8.61
C MET A 191 17.40 2.31 7.48
N ASN A 192 18.27 3.25 7.84
CA ASN A 192 19.01 4.14 6.93
C ASN A 192 20.54 4.03 7.05
N GLN A 193 21.06 2.86 7.41
CA GLN A 193 22.50 2.65 7.61
C GLN A 193 23.20 2.00 6.40
N ILE A 194 24.43 2.42 6.12
CA ILE A 194 25.38 1.68 5.27
C ILE A 194 26.00 0.58 6.13
N LEU A 195 25.80 -0.68 5.76
CA LEU A 195 26.25 -1.83 6.53
C LEU A 195 27.68 -2.25 6.16
N GLN A 196 28.01 -2.28 4.86
CA GLN A 196 29.33 -2.70 4.35
C GLN A 196 29.64 -2.03 3.00
N VAL A 197 30.88 -1.60 2.79
CA VAL A 197 31.39 -1.11 1.49
C VAL A 197 32.47 -2.08 1.02
N HIS A 198 32.28 -2.70 -0.14
CA HIS A 198 33.21 -3.63 -0.76
C HIS A 198 33.87 -2.96 -1.97
N ALA A 199 34.89 -2.15 -1.71
CA ALA A 199 35.52 -1.31 -2.74
C ALA A 199 36.12 -2.14 -3.88
N ASP A 200 36.77 -3.27 -3.56
CA ASP A 200 37.39 -4.15 -4.55
C ASP A 200 36.36 -4.83 -5.47
N ASP A 201 35.14 -5.04 -4.95
CA ASP A 201 34.04 -5.73 -5.65
C ASP A 201 32.98 -4.76 -6.20
N LEU A 202 33.22 -3.44 -6.08
CA LEU A 202 32.35 -2.35 -6.53
C LEU A 202 30.87 -2.49 -6.08
N ASN A 203 30.66 -2.89 -4.83
CA ASN A 203 29.31 -3.01 -4.26
C ASN A 203 29.23 -2.54 -2.80
N VAL A 204 27.99 -2.32 -2.35
CA VAL A 204 27.67 -1.84 -1.01
C VAL A 204 26.46 -2.60 -0.47
N VAL A 205 26.45 -2.88 0.82
CA VAL A 205 25.31 -3.42 1.56
C VAL A 205 24.70 -2.27 2.36
N VAL A 206 23.43 -1.94 2.10
CA VAL A 206 22.71 -0.82 2.74
C VAL A 206 21.38 -1.29 3.30
N GLN A 207 20.85 -0.53 4.25
CA GLN A 207 19.46 -0.62 4.65
C GLN A 207 18.54 0.15 3.67
N PRO A 208 17.22 -0.10 3.67
CA PRO A 208 16.32 0.36 2.59
C PRO A 208 16.16 1.88 2.47
N SER A 209 16.39 2.64 3.54
CA SER A 209 16.16 4.09 3.57
C SER A 209 17.43 4.92 3.55
N VAL A 210 18.53 4.39 3.01
CA VAL A 210 19.74 5.19 2.74
C VAL A 210 19.51 6.08 1.52
N PRO A 211 19.53 7.42 1.65
CA PRO A 211 19.49 8.31 0.50
C PRO A 211 20.76 8.16 -0.35
N TRP A 212 20.62 8.19 -1.67
CA TRP A 212 21.75 7.98 -2.58
C TRP A 212 22.80 9.10 -2.46
N MET A 213 22.40 10.32 -2.09
CA MET A 213 23.30 11.44 -1.82
C MET A 213 24.14 11.20 -0.56
N ASP A 214 23.51 10.71 0.51
CA ASP A 214 24.20 10.37 1.76
C ASP A 214 25.16 9.19 1.57
N LEU A 215 24.80 8.24 0.71
CA LEU A 215 25.70 7.16 0.28
C LEU A 215 26.95 7.75 -0.38
N ASN A 216 26.77 8.64 -1.36
CA ASN A 216 27.89 9.27 -2.08
C ASN A 216 28.78 10.12 -1.17
N GLU A 217 28.19 10.87 -0.24
CA GLU A 217 28.93 11.65 0.75
C GLU A 217 29.80 10.76 1.65
N GLN A 218 29.27 9.61 2.07
CA GLN A 218 30.00 8.67 2.94
C GLN A 218 31.13 7.91 2.22
N ILE A 219 31.02 7.68 0.91
CA ILE A 219 32.04 6.93 0.14
C ILE A 219 33.01 7.84 -0.63
N LYS A 220 32.87 9.16 -0.56
CA LYS A 220 33.66 10.12 -1.38
C LYS A 220 35.18 9.93 -1.27
N ASP A 221 35.69 9.56 -0.09
CA ASP A 221 37.13 9.40 0.17
C ASP A 221 37.71 8.10 -0.40
N THR A 222 36.86 7.18 -0.86
CA THR A 222 37.28 5.92 -1.50
C THR A 222 37.64 6.08 -2.97
N GLY A 223 37.31 7.23 -3.58
CA GLY A 223 37.37 7.43 -5.03
C GLY A 223 36.26 6.70 -5.81
N LEU A 224 35.33 6.04 -5.11
CA LEU A 224 34.15 5.41 -5.70
C LEU A 224 32.94 6.35 -5.64
N PHE A 225 31.93 6.05 -6.45
CA PHE A 225 30.70 6.81 -6.58
C PHE A 225 29.54 5.90 -6.99
N PHE A 226 28.36 6.14 -6.45
CA PHE A 226 27.11 5.51 -6.87
C PHE A 226 26.45 6.37 -7.96
N PRO A 227 26.42 5.91 -9.22
CA PRO A 227 26.17 6.78 -10.37
C PRO A 227 24.70 7.01 -10.72
N ILE A 228 23.77 6.57 -9.86
CA ILE A 228 22.34 6.71 -10.12
C ILE A 228 21.87 8.05 -9.55
N ASP A 229 21.31 8.89 -10.43
CA ASP A 229 20.69 10.17 -10.08
C ASP A 229 19.24 10.18 -10.58
N PRO A 230 18.29 9.66 -9.78
CA PRO A 230 16.87 9.65 -10.12
C PRO A 230 16.19 11.01 -9.88
N GLY A 231 16.95 12.06 -9.62
CA GLY A 231 16.48 13.32 -9.05
C GLY A 231 16.64 13.30 -7.52
N PRO A 232 17.06 14.43 -6.90
CA PRO A 232 17.18 14.50 -5.46
C PRO A 232 15.81 14.32 -4.81
N SER A 233 15.74 13.48 -3.77
CA SER A 233 14.59 13.46 -2.86
C SER A 233 14.53 14.83 -2.15
N VAL A 234 13.40 15.51 -2.27
CA VAL A 234 13.10 16.75 -1.53
C VAL A 234 12.90 16.48 -0.04
#